data_AF-A0A380DQ06-F1
#
_entry.id   AF-A0A380DQ06-F1
#
_cell.length_a   1.000
_cell.length_b   1.000
_cell.length_c   1.000
_cell.angle_alpha   90.00
_cell.angle_beta   90.00
_cell.angle_gamma   90.00
#
_symmetry.space_group_name_H-M   'P 1'
#
loop_
_entity.id
_entity.type
_entity.pdbx_description
1 polymer ?
#
loop_
_entity_poly.entity_id
_entity_poly.type
_entity_poly.pdbx_seq_one_letter_code
_entity_poly.pdbx_strand_id
1 'polypeptide(L)'
;MIGGLIITFLLMMINLGLISQFDKIKHVDLPTLKLATQMSPSIGIIMSVIMILVIYNTVVGLMYAFASRFSVPFSRRYFIIIITMAVITYISTFIGFISLIGKVFPIMGLFGFILLIPVLYKGLIKRITGKSNID
;
A
#
# COMPACT_ATOMS: atom_id res chain seq x y z
N MET A 1 7.34 -8.32 18.38
CA MET A 1 8.44 -8.99 17.63
C MET A 1 7.96 -10.18 16.80
N ILE A 2 7.12 -11.08 17.36
CA ILE A 2 6.62 -12.28 16.65
C ILE A 2 5.83 -11.93 15.36
N GLY A 3 4.94 -10.94 15.39
CA GLY A 3 4.18 -10.54 14.19
C GLY A 3 5.05 -10.09 13.01
N GLY A 4 6.14 -9.36 13.27
CA GLY A 4 7.07 -8.93 12.23
C GLY A 4 7.87 -10.09 11.61
N LEU A 5 8.24 -11.08 12.43
CA LEU A 5 8.85 -12.32 11.95
C LEU A 5 7.90 -13.12 11.06
N ILE A 6 6.64 -13.28 11.48
CA ILE A 6 5.61 -13.99 10.71
C ILE A 6 5.36 -13.29 9.36
N ILE A 7 5.18 -11.96 9.36
CA ILE A 7 4.94 -11.22 8.11
C ILE A 7 6.13 -11.35 7.16
N THR A 8 7.36 -11.19 7.66
CA THR A 8 8.56 -11.34 6.84
C THR A 8 8.66 -12.75 6.24
N PHE A 9 8.36 -13.77 7.05
CA PHE A 9 8.34 -15.16 6.58
C PHE A 9 7.28 -15.40 5.49
N LEU A 10 6.04 -14.93 5.70
CA LEU A 10 4.97 -15.04 4.71
C LEU A 10 5.32 -14.28 3.42
N LEU A 11 5.88 -13.07 3.52
CA LEU A 11 6.30 -12.27 2.38
C LEU A 11 7.41 -12.96 1.58
N MET A 12 8.34 -13.64 2.27
CA MET A 12 9.38 -14.45 1.64
C MET A 12 8.78 -15.62 0.87
N MET A 13 7.82 -16.34 1.44
CA MET A 13 7.13 -17.44 0.73
C MET A 13 6.40 -16.96 -0.53
N ILE A 14 5.71 -15.81 -0.45
CA ILE A 14 5.02 -15.22 -1.61
C ILE A 14 6.03 -14.89 -2.71
N ASN A 15 7.14 -14.23 -2.36
CA ASN A 15 8.17 -13.87 -3.34
C ASN A 15 8.83 -15.10 -3.98
N LEU A 16 9.13 -16.13 -3.20
CA LEU A 16 9.67 -17.39 -3.73
C LEU A 16 8.67 -18.06 -4.69
N GLY A 17 7.38 -18.08 -4.34
CA GLY A 17 6.32 -18.60 -5.20
C GLY A 17 6.19 -17.83 -6.52
N LEU A 18 6.35 -16.50 -6.48
CA LEU A 18 6.35 -15.65 -7.68
C LEU A 18 7.58 -15.91 -8.55
N ILE A 19 8.78 -16.01 -7.96
CA ILE A 19 10.02 -16.29 -8.69
C ILE A 19 9.97 -17.66 -9.38
N SER A 20 9.34 -18.67 -8.75
CA SER A 20 9.20 -20.02 -9.33
C SER A 20 8.40 -20.06 -10.64
N GLN A 21 7.53 -19.08 -10.90
CA GLN A 21 6.70 -19.00 -12.11
C GLN A 21 6.96 -17.70 -12.88
N PHE A 22 8.12 -17.08 -12.65
CA PHE A 22 8.46 -15.74 -13.12
C PHE A 22 8.24 -15.54 -14.62
N ASP A 23 8.61 -16.53 -15.43
CA ASP A 23 8.46 -16.48 -16.90
C ASP A 23 7.01 -16.33 -17.36
N LYS A 24 6.04 -16.85 -16.59
CA LYS A 24 4.61 -16.83 -16.93
C LYS A 24 3.87 -15.61 -16.39
N ILE A 25 4.46 -14.87 -15.46
CA ILE A 25 3.76 -13.82 -14.70
C ILE A 25 4.38 -12.43 -14.81
N LYS A 26 5.56 -12.29 -15.43
CA LYS A 26 6.30 -11.01 -15.57
C LYS A 26 5.54 -9.88 -16.28
N HIS A 27 4.56 -10.20 -17.12
CA HIS A 27 3.76 -9.23 -17.88
C HIS A 27 2.33 -9.08 -17.34
N VAL A 28 2.04 -9.63 -16.16
CA VAL A 28 0.71 -9.60 -15.57
C VAL A 28 0.69 -8.61 -14.42
N ASP A 29 -0.32 -7.74 -14.45
CA ASP A 29 -0.56 -6.67 -13.48
C ASP A 29 -0.69 -7.17 -12.04
N LEU A 30 -1.32 -8.34 -11.86
CA LEU A 30 -1.54 -8.99 -10.58
C LEU A 30 -1.03 -10.43 -10.61
N PRO A 31 0.30 -10.63 -10.51
CA PRO A 31 0.94 -11.94 -10.59
C PRO A 31 0.36 -12.96 -9.60
N THR A 32 0.09 -12.52 -8.37
CA THR A 32 -0.48 -13.36 -7.31
C THR A 32 -1.90 -13.83 -7.62
N LEU A 33 -2.74 -12.96 -8.21
CA LEU A 33 -4.08 -13.32 -8.68
C LEU A 33 -4.00 -14.30 -9.85
N LYS A 34 -3.05 -14.09 -10.77
CA LYS A 34 -2.84 -15.00 -11.91
C LYS A 34 -2.42 -16.38 -11.44
N LEU A 35 -1.52 -16.48 -10.46
CA LEU A 35 -1.14 -17.75 -9.86
C LEU A 35 -2.35 -18.43 -9.20
N ALA A 36 -3.18 -17.69 -8.46
CA ALA A 36 -4.40 -18.23 -7.86
C ALA A 36 -5.35 -18.81 -8.92
N THR A 37 -5.54 -18.12 -10.06
CA THR A 37 -6.36 -18.62 -11.17
C THR A 37 -5.78 -19.86 -11.85
N GLN A 38 -4.45 -20.03 -11.85
CA GLN A 38 -3.78 -21.20 -12.42
C GLN A 38 -3.93 -22.44 -11.53
N MET A 39 -4.04 -22.27 -10.21
CA MET A 39 -4.28 -23.39 -9.29
C MET A 39 -5.70 -23.94 -9.42
N SER A 40 -6.70 -23.05 -9.43
CA SER A 40 -8.10 -23.41 -9.70
C SER A 40 -8.88 -22.18 -10.15
N PRO A 41 -9.73 -22.28 -11.20
CA PRO A 41 -10.57 -21.18 -11.66
C PRO A 41 -11.47 -20.61 -10.54
N SER A 42 -12.00 -21.47 -9.66
CA SER A 42 -12.86 -21.05 -8.55
C SER A 42 -12.11 -20.20 -7.52
N ILE A 43 -10.85 -20.58 -7.22
CA ILE A 43 -10.00 -19.81 -6.31
C ILE A 43 -9.67 -18.44 -6.92
N GLY A 44 -9.42 -18.40 -8.22
CA GLY A 44 -9.21 -17.15 -8.96
C GLY A 44 -10.37 -16.15 -8.81
N ILE A 45 -11.61 -16.62 -8.90
CA ILE A 45 -12.82 -15.80 -8.74
C ILE A 45 -12.95 -15.30 -7.29
N ILE A 46 -12.74 -16.18 -6.31
CA ILE A 46 -12.82 -15.78 -4.90
C ILE A 46 -11.74 -14.72 -4.59
N MET A 47 -10.52 -14.93 -5.07
CA MET A 47 -9.41 -14.00 -4.87
C MET A 47 -9.64 -12.65 -5.56
N SER A 48 -10.28 -12.60 -6.73
CA SER A 48 -10.58 -11.33 -7.38
C SER A 48 -11.60 -10.51 -6.58
N VAL A 49 -12.63 -11.16 -6.03
CA VAL A 49 -13.61 -10.52 -5.13
C VAL A 49 -12.93 -9.99 -3.86
N ILE A 50 -12.07 -10.79 -3.23
CA ILE A 50 -11.30 -10.37 -2.06
C ILE A 50 -10.41 -9.16 -2.38
N MET A 51 -9.72 -9.17 -3.52
CA MET A 51 -8.87 -8.05 -3.94
C MET A 51 -9.67 -6.75 -4.11
N ILE A 52 -10.86 -6.81 -4.71
CA ILE A 52 -11.75 -5.65 -4.84
C ILE A 52 -12.13 -5.12 -3.45
N LEU A 53 -12.50 -6.01 -2.52
CA LEU A 53 -12.86 -5.63 -1.15
C LEU A 53 -11.69 -4.98 -0.39
N VAL A 54 -10.48 -5.52 -0.52
CA VAL A 54 -9.28 -4.99 0.14
C VAL A 54 -8.89 -3.61 -0.42
N ILE A 55 -8.95 -3.45 -1.75
CA ILE A 55 -8.68 -2.16 -2.40
C ILE A 55 -9.71 -1.14 -1.95
N TYR A 56 -11.00 -1.49 -1.98
CA TYR A 56 -12.08 -0.61 -1.55
C TYR A 56 -11.88 -0.16 -0.09
N ASN A 57 -11.65 -1.10 0.82
CA ASN A 57 -11.41 -0.80 2.23
C ASN A 57 -10.21 0.14 2.42
N THR A 58 -9.14 -0.05 1.66
CA THR A 58 -7.94 0.80 1.73
C THR A 58 -8.22 2.21 1.20
N VAL A 59 -8.88 2.33 0.05
CA VAL A 59 -9.23 3.63 -0.55
C VAL A 59 -10.14 4.42 0.39
N VAL A 60 -11.23 3.81 0.88
CA VAL A 60 -12.16 4.47 1.80
C VAL A 60 -11.47 4.85 3.10
N GLY A 61 -10.65 3.96 3.67
CA GLY A 61 -9.87 4.25 4.88
C GLY A 61 -8.92 5.44 4.72
N LEU A 62 -8.23 5.53 3.58
CA LEU A 62 -7.31 6.63 3.30
C LEU A 62 -8.05 7.95 2.99
N MET A 63 -9.15 7.90 2.24
CA MET A 63 -9.99 9.09 1.99
C MET A 63 -10.51 9.67 3.30
N TYR A 64 -10.96 8.83 4.23
CA TYR A 64 -11.38 9.23 5.56
C TYR A 64 -10.23 9.86 6.37
N ALA A 65 -9.09 9.19 6.43
CA ALA A 65 -7.90 9.67 7.15
C ALA A 65 -7.37 10.99 6.59
N PHE A 66 -7.46 11.19 5.27
CA PHE A 66 -7.05 12.43 4.62
C PHE A 66 -8.06 13.55 4.89
N ALA A 67 -9.36 13.30 4.68
CA ALA A 67 -10.40 14.30 4.88
C ALA A 67 -10.46 14.80 6.34
N SER A 68 -10.30 13.89 7.31
CA SER A 68 -10.24 14.22 8.75
C SER A 68 -9.01 15.04 9.14
N ARG A 69 -7.94 15.04 8.33
CA ARG A 69 -6.75 15.85 8.61
C ARG A 69 -6.90 17.32 8.22
N PHE A 70 -7.72 17.61 7.21
CA PHE A 70 -7.93 18.96 6.69
C PHE A 70 -9.29 19.56 7.07
N SER A 71 -10.19 18.78 7.68
CA SER A 71 -11.51 19.24 8.07
C SER A 71 -12.02 18.52 9.30
N VAL A 72 -12.91 19.19 10.05
CA VAL A 72 -13.64 18.56 11.15
C VAL A 72 -14.60 17.53 10.55
N PRO A 73 -14.60 16.28 11.06
CA PRO A 73 -15.51 15.25 10.58
C PRO A 73 -16.97 15.73 10.66
N PHE A 74 -17.78 15.36 9.67
CA PHE A 74 -19.19 15.77 9.52
C PHE A 74 -19.45 17.26 9.20
N SER A 75 -18.42 18.06 8.89
CA SER A 75 -18.62 19.43 8.36
C SER A 75 -18.98 19.44 6.86
N ARG A 76 -19.63 20.50 6.36
CA ARG A 76 -19.83 20.69 4.90
C ARG A 76 -18.52 20.58 4.10
N ARG A 77 -17.41 21.07 4.67
CA ARG A 77 -16.08 21.00 4.02
C ARG A 77 -15.57 19.57 3.88
N TYR A 78 -15.88 18.70 4.84
CA TYR A 78 -15.51 17.28 4.81
C TYR A 78 -16.16 16.56 3.62
N PHE A 79 -17.45 16.78 3.40
CA PHE A 79 -18.15 16.21 2.24
C PHE A 79 -17.57 16.71 0.91
N ILE A 80 -17.24 18.00 0.81
CA ILE A 80 -16.62 18.57 -0.40
C ILE A 80 -15.26 17.90 -0.70
N ILE A 81 -14.42 17.71 0.32
CA ILE A 81 -13.12 17.05 0.17
C ILE A 81 -13.29 15.61 -0.31
N ILE A 82 -14.19 14.84 0.32
CA ILE A 82 -14.42 13.44 -0.07
C ILE A 82 -14.96 13.32 -1.49
N ILE A 83 -15.94 14.15 -1.87
CA ILE A 83 -16.49 14.15 -3.23
C ILE A 83 -15.39 14.48 -4.24
N THR A 84 -14.57 15.49 -3.96
CA THR A 84 -13.45 15.87 -4.83
C THR A 84 -12.44 14.73 -4.97
N MET A 85 -12.07 14.08 -3.87
CA MET A 85 -11.19 12.92 -3.90
C MET A 85 -11.81 11.75 -4.66
N ALA A 86 -13.12 11.50 -4.51
CA ALA A 86 -13.81 10.42 -5.23
C ALA A 86 -13.76 10.64 -6.74
N VAL A 87 -13.96 11.88 -7.19
CA VAL A 87 -13.82 12.26 -8.61
C VAL A 87 -12.39 12.04 -9.09
N ILE A 88 -11.38 12.43 -8.30
CA ILE A 88 -9.97 12.20 -8.65
C ILE A 88 -9.65 10.71 -8.74
N THR A 89 -10.13 9.91 -7.78
CA THR A 89 -9.97 8.44 -7.78
C THR A 89 -10.61 7.81 -9.00
N TYR A 90 -11.81 8.25 -9.37
CA TYR A 90 -12.50 7.78 -10.56
C TYR A 90 -11.73 8.13 -11.84
N ILE A 91 -11.23 9.36 -11.97
CA ILE A 91 -10.39 9.76 -13.10
C ILE A 91 -9.10 8.93 -13.16
N SER A 92 -8.55 8.56 -12.01
CA SER A 92 -7.34 7.75 -11.93
C SER A 92 -7.54 6.32 -12.46
N THR A 93 -8.78 5.79 -12.49
CA THR A 93 -9.08 4.47 -13.05
C THR A 93 -8.84 4.39 -14.57
N PHE A 94 -8.89 5.52 -15.28
CA PHE A 94 -8.58 5.56 -16.73
C PHE A 94 -7.08 5.47 -17.02
N ILE A 95 -6.23 5.79 -16.04
CA ILE A 95 -4.79 5.67 -16.13
C ILE A 95 -4.46 4.20 -15.84
N GLY A 96 -4.29 3.38 -16.88
CA GLY A 96 -4.13 1.93 -16.75
C GLY A 96 -3.21 1.50 -15.61
N PHE A 97 -3.61 0.44 -14.89
CA PHE A 97 -3.05 0.04 -13.59
C PHE A 97 -1.52 -0.08 -13.56
N ILE A 98 -0.90 -0.72 -14.56
CA ILE A 98 0.57 -0.85 -14.68
C ILE A 98 1.25 0.52 -14.70
N SER A 99 0.73 1.45 -15.51
CA SER A 99 1.30 2.79 -15.64
C SER A 99 1.12 3.59 -14.35
N LEU A 100 -0.03 3.43 -13.69
CA LEU A 100 -0.32 4.08 -12.43
C LEU A 100 0.66 3.63 -11.34
N ILE A 101 0.78 2.32 -11.13
CA ILE A 101 1.69 1.75 -10.15
C ILE A 101 3.16 2.09 -10.47
N GLY A 102 3.55 2.00 -11.74
CA GLY A 102 4.91 2.32 -12.19
C GLY A 102 5.32 3.77 -11.90
N LYS A 103 4.36 4.70 -11.77
CA LYS A 103 4.62 6.08 -11.36
C LYS A 103 4.47 6.29 -9.85
N VAL A 104 3.40 5.75 -9.26
CA VAL A 104 3.04 6.00 -7.86
C VAL A 104 4.01 5.32 -6.90
N PHE A 105 4.42 4.07 -7.14
CA PHE A 105 5.32 3.36 -6.23
C PHE A 105 6.70 4.01 -6.10
N PRO A 106 7.38 4.46 -7.18
CA PRO A 106 8.63 5.23 -7.04
C PRO A 106 8.46 6.53 -6.25
N ILE A 107 7.37 7.28 -6.50
CA ILE A 107 7.08 8.53 -5.79
C ILE A 107 6.88 8.27 -4.29
N MET A 108 6.08 7.27 -3.95
CA MET A 108 5.85 6.88 -2.55
C MET A 108 7.12 6.38 -1.88
N GLY A 109 7.96 5.63 -2.60
CA GLY A 109 9.29 5.22 -2.13
C GLY A 109 10.18 6.42 -1.82
N LEU A 110 10.20 7.42 -2.70
CA LEU A 110 10.97 8.65 -2.50
C LEU A 110 10.52 9.42 -1.25
N PHE A 111 9.20 9.62 -1.06
CA PHE A 111 8.66 10.23 0.17
C PHE A 111 9.05 9.43 1.41
N GLY A 112 9.03 8.10 1.32
CA GLY A 112 9.52 7.20 2.35
C GLY A 112 10.97 7.49 2.72
N PHE A 113 11.87 7.57 1.74
CA PHE A 113 13.28 7.89 1.97
C PHE A 113 13.49 9.30 2.54
N ILE A 114 12.78 10.30 2.03
CA ILE A 114 12.86 11.69 2.52
C ILE A 114 12.50 11.77 4.01
N LEU A 115 11.51 11.00 4.46
CA LEU A 115 11.12 10.94 5.87
C LEU A 115 12.04 10.03 6.69
N LEU A 116 12.52 8.92 6.11
CA LEU A 116 13.36 7.93 6.77
C LEU A 116 14.75 8.48 7.12
N ILE A 117 15.41 9.18 6.18
CA ILE A 117 16.79 9.71 6.35
C ILE A 117 16.93 10.57 7.62
N PRO A 118 16.13 11.62 7.86
CA PRO A 118 16.26 12.44 9.07
C PRO A 118 15.85 11.69 10.34
N VAL A 119 14.88 10.77 10.28
CA VAL A 119 14.48 9.95 11.43
C VAL A 119 15.59 8.97 11.82
N LEU A 120 16.23 8.32 10.84
CA LEU A 120 17.39 7.46 11.07
C LEU A 120 18.57 8.27 11.57
N TYR A 121 18.89 9.40 10.95
CA TYR A 121 19.97 10.29 11.38
C TYR A 121 19.78 10.73 12.84
N LYS A 122 18.58 11.24 13.18
CA LYS A 122 18.25 11.64 14.55
C LYS A 122 18.22 10.45 15.51
N GLY A 123 17.72 9.29 15.07
CA GLY A 123 17.65 8.06 15.88
C GLY A 123 19.03 7.47 16.19
N LEU A 124 19.93 7.43 15.21
CA LEU A 124 21.32 7.00 15.35
C LEU A 124 22.09 7.98 16.24
N ILE A 125 21.97 9.29 16.02
CA ILE A 125 22.61 10.30 16.88
C ILE A 125 22.06 10.21 18.30
N LYS A 126 20.74 10.05 18.50
CA LYS A 126 20.16 9.88 19.85
C LYS A 126 20.69 8.63 20.55
N ARG A 127 20.93 7.52 19.82
CA ARG A 127 21.53 6.30 20.38
C ARG A 127 23.03 6.46 20.68
N ILE A 128 23.77 7.22 19.88
CA ILE A 128 25.22 7.45 20.06
C ILE A 128 25.48 8.51 21.15
N THR A 129 24.63 9.54 21.27
CA THR A 129 24.79 10.64 22.23
C THR A 129 24.25 10.32 23.63
N GLY A 130 23.64 9.14 23.86
CA GLY A 130 23.40 8.62 25.21
C GLY A 130 22.70 9.57 26.20
N LYS A 131 21.86 10.51 25.73
CA LYS A 131 21.19 11.45 26.65
C LYS A 131 19.91 10.82 27.18
N SER A 132 20.10 10.08 28.27
CA SER A 132 19.09 9.81 29.29
C SER A 132 18.62 11.13 29.90
N ASN A 133 17.40 11.54 29.59
CA ASN A 133 16.51 12.23 30.53
C ASN A 133 15.29 11.29 30.61
N ILE A 134 14.82 10.68 31.72
CA ILE A 134 14.74 11.13 33.13
C ILE A 134 14.72 12.63 33.24
N ASP A 135 13.57 13.21 32.90
CA ASP A 135 12.73 13.97 33.83
C ASP A 135 11.31 14.03 33.25
#